data_AF-A0A947RES0-F1
#
_entry.id   AF-A0A947RES0-F1
#
_cell.length_a   1.000
_cell.length_b   1.000
_cell.length_c   1.000
_cell.angle_alpha   90.00
_cell.angle_beta   90.00
_cell.angle_gamma   90.00
#
_symmetry.space_group_name_H-M   'P 1'
#
loop_
_entity.id
_entity.type
_entity.pdbx_description
1 polymer ?
#
loop_
_entity_poly.entity_id
_entity_poly.type
_entity_poly.pdbx_seq_one_letter_code
_entity_poly.pdbx_strand_id
1 'polypeptide(L)'
;GNTVLFLSYGTPLNKIPMLTNLNTPLLVGGSLKYFSTGGTGHDALTAASGTGYSADLGVLYPANDFLTIGANYHNAIGGTITKNDGVSDVIPPTLKVGIKCALIGREGASYTVHNVRKLYANVDYDVNNDGTNVPHLGLEFWPSSNLALRLGSDNSELTAGLGIRFSGIEFNYAYHPYNGIQDNATHFFSLGYLGESVKRSLAVKLTGTEDKKIIHDDYVNISGKVEVTEGTDDAPAGPINVKVNGVTIPVKPDNSFSSEVPVDAIGKKLIVVEAEDSSGAYDSAQVRVLRLVQFADVPDGYWARTPIENTGTVGLVNGYPDGTFKPEQSLTRAELATLMVRAKGIKLPDRQARQIFKDVTPSFWAAKYVEAAYMAGLIKGYPDKTFRPNNQITKAEGITVLARFDNLRLAQVYEKPYWDVPTSHWSAKYIQAAKEAGMLSYIDRNRLQPDDQLARSESVEMLSKTSLAGKEIEDLYSWEKGFRREYVPTRPSKRAAIY
;
A
#
# COMPACT_ATOMS: atom_id res chain seq x y z
N GLY A 1 7.52 -12.86 57.39
CA GLY A 1 7.41 -11.89 56.29
C GLY A 1 6.02 -12.00 55.69
N ASN A 2 5.36 -10.88 55.46
CA ASN A 2 3.98 -10.84 54.97
C ASN A 2 3.99 -10.60 53.46
N THR A 3 3.25 -11.43 52.72
CA THR A 3 3.12 -11.34 51.26
C THR A 3 1.65 -11.21 50.90
N VAL A 4 1.34 -10.30 49.98
CA VAL A 4 0.01 -10.16 49.40
C VAL A 4 0.14 -10.26 47.89
N LEU A 5 -0.60 -11.18 47.28
CA LEU A 5 -0.71 -11.33 45.84
C LEU A 5 -2.05 -10.77 45.37
N PHE A 6 -2.03 -10.00 44.29
CA PHE A 6 -3.21 -9.38 43.70
C PHE A 6 -3.45 -9.91 42.29
N LEU A 7 -4.70 -10.22 41.96
CA LEU A 7 -5.19 -10.39 40.59
C LEU A 7 -6.29 -9.36 40.34
N SER A 8 -6.00 -8.35 39.52
CA SER A 8 -6.89 -7.21 39.28
C SER A 8 -7.42 -7.19 37.86
N TYR A 9 -8.67 -6.77 37.70
CA TYR A 9 -9.29 -6.53 36.40
C TYR A 9 -10.09 -5.22 36.46
N GLY A 10 -9.98 -4.40 35.41
CA GLY A 10 -10.74 -3.17 35.26
C GLY A 10 -11.14 -2.95 33.81
N THR A 11 -12.30 -2.33 33.61
CA THR A 11 -12.84 -2.04 32.28
C THR A 11 -13.78 -0.83 32.32
N PRO A 12 -13.92 -0.07 31.21
CA PRO A 12 -15.02 0.88 31.07
C PRO A 12 -16.37 0.19 31.28
N LEU A 13 -17.28 0.83 32.01
CA LEU A 13 -18.60 0.27 32.36
C LEU A 13 -19.39 -0.15 31.12
N ASN A 14 -19.32 0.64 30.04
CA ASN A 14 -20.00 0.39 28.77
C ASN A 14 -19.41 -0.79 27.96
N LYS A 15 -18.24 -1.34 28.33
CA LYS A 15 -17.68 -2.56 27.74
C LYS A 15 -18.18 -3.83 28.42
N ILE A 16 -18.92 -3.73 29.51
CA ILE A 16 -19.55 -4.89 30.15
C ILE A 16 -20.80 -5.26 29.31
N PRO A 17 -20.92 -6.51 28.80
CA PRO A 17 -21.96 -6.88 27.83
C PRO A 17 -23.40 -6.55 28.25
N MET A 18 -23.68 -6.53 29.55
CA MET A 18 -25.01 -6.23 30.11
C MET A 18 -25.28 -4.74 30.34
N LEU A 19 -24.27 -3.87 30.20
CA LEU A 19 -24.31 -2.45 30.54
C LEU A 19 -23.95 -1.53 29.36
N THR A 20 -23.93 -2.07 28.14
CA THR A 20 -23.53 -1.39 26.90
C THR A 20 -24.35 -0.14 26.57
N ASN A 21 -25.60 -0.06 27.06
CA ASN A 21 -26.49 1.10 26.85
C ASN A 21 -26.17 2.31 27.74
N LEU A 22 -25.28 2.17 28.73
CA LEU A 22 -24.89 3.26 29.62
C LEU A 22 -23.75 4.07 28.98
N ASN A 23 -24.08 5.25 28.44
CA ASN A 23 -23.07 6.17 27.91
C ASN A 23 -22.45 7.01 29.04
N THR A 24 -21.67 6.36 29.91
CA THR A 24 -20.98 7.02 31.03
C THR A 24 -19.46 6.78 30.97
N PRO A 25 -18.64 7.75 31.40
CA PRO A 25 -17.18 7.61 31.42
C PRO A 25 -16.69 6.80 32.64
N LEU A 26 -17.56 6.05 33.31
CA LEU A 26 -17.21 5.30 34.51
C LEU A 26 -16.32 4.12 34.17
N LEU A 27 -15.23 3.97 34.93
CA LEU A 27 -14.38 2.79 34.92
C LEU A 27 -14.70 1.99 36.18
N VAL A 28 -14.88 0.68 36.03
CA VAL A 28 -15.12 -0.23 37.15
C VAL A 28 -14.09 -1.34 37.15
N GLY A 29 -13.77 -1.85 38.33
CA GLY A 29 -12.85 -2.95 38.46
C GLY A 29 -12.93 -3.63 39.81
N GLY A 30 -12.15 -4.68 39.95
CA GLY A 30 -11.99 -5.38 41.21
C GLY A 30 -10.65 -6.10 41.27
N SER A 31 -10.26 -6.45 42.50
CA SER A 31 -9.03 -7.19 42.75
C SER A 31 -9.30 -8.36 43.66
N LEU A 32 -8.89 -9.57 43.28
CA LEU A 32 -8.82 -10.70 44.18
C LEU A 32 -7.45 -10.67 44.88
N LYS A 33 -7.46 -10.74 46.21
CA LYS A 33 -6.26 -10.71 47.04
C LYS A 33 -6.06 -12.04 47.72
N TYR A 34 -4.83 -12.53 47.71
CA TYR A 34 -4.37 -13.65 48.53
C TYR A 34 -3.34 -13.14 49.53
N PHE A 35 -3.56 -13.42 50.81
CA PHE A 35 -2.67 -13.08 51.90
C PHE A 35 -1.88 -14.31 52.33
N SER A 36 -0.59 -14.12 52.58
CA SER A 36 0.26 -15.07 53.29
C SER A 36 1.04 -14.31 54.36
N THR A 37 0.75 -14.60 55.61
CA THR A 37 1.44 -14.02 56.77
C THR A 37 2.40 -15.06 57.32
N GLY A 38 3.66 -14.67 57.55
CA GLY A 38 4.70 -15.58 58.00
C GLY A 38 5.27 -15.14 59.34
N GLY A 39 5.18 -16.00 60.36
CA GLY A 39 5.87 -15.84 61.64
C GLY A 39 7.18 -16.62 61.64
N THR A 40 8.26 -16.02 62.12
CA THR A 40 9.54 -16.69 62.36
C THR A 40 9.79 -16.74 63.86
N GLY A 41 9.94 -17.93 64.45
CA GLY A 41 10.19 -18.11 65.89
C GLY A 41 9.52 -19.35 66.50
N HIS A 42 9.49 -19.40 67.83
CA HIS A 42 8.95 -20.48 68.68
C HIS A 42 7.48 -20.86 68.39
N ASP A 43 6.97 -21.96 68.93
CA ASP A 43 5.67 -22.58 68.57
C ASP A 43 4.44 -21.62 68.55
N ALA A 44 4.45 -20.60 69.41
CA ALA A 44 3.41 -19.55 69.42
C ALA A 44 3.47 -18.58 68.22
N LEU A 45 4.65 -18.39 67.62
CA LEU A 45 4.90 -17.54 66.45
C LEU A 45 4.69 -18.29 65.13
N THR A 46 4.92 -19.61 65.09
CA THR A 46 4.55 -20.48 63.94
C THR A 46 3.05 -20.74 63.85
N ALA A 47 2.33 -20.68 64.97
CA ALA A 47 0.87 -20.63 64.99
C ALA A 47 0.30 -19.31 64.42
N ALA A 48 1.10 -18.23 64.41
CA ALA A 48 0.67 -16.92 63.93
C ALA A 48 0.78 -16.73 62.40
N SER A 49 1.36 -17.68 61.66
CA SER A 49 1.29 -17.66 60.20
C SER A 49 -0.06 -18.16 59.71
N GLY A 50 -0.58 -17.52 58.68
CA GLY A 50 -1.89 -17.82 58.13
C GLY A 50 -2.07 -17.33 56.70
N THR A 51 -3.08 -17.85 56.03
CA THR A 51 -3.42 -17.48 54.66
C THR A 51 -4.87 -17.06 54.54
N GLY A 52 -5.17 -16.22 53.57
CA GLY A 52 -6.50 -15.65 53.43
C GLY A 52 -6.81 -15.16 52.04
N TYR A 53 -8.09 -14.93 51.77
CA TYR A 53 -8.54 -14.30 50.53
C TYR A 53 -9.47 -13.13 50.85
N SER A 54 -9.48 -12.14 49.97
CA SER A 54 -10.48 -11.08 49.96
C SER A 54 -10.66 -10.53 48.55
N ALA A 55 -11.74 -9.81 48.30
CA ALA A 55 -11.91 -9.08 47.05
C ALA A 55 -12.20 -7.60 47.29
N ASP A 56 -11.62 -6.76 46.45
CA ASP A 56 -11.85 -5.32 46.41
C ASP A 56 -12.70 -4.95 45.20
N LEU A 57 -13.52 -3.91 45.34
CA LEU A 57 -14.31 -3.35 44.25
C LEU A 57 -14.02 -1.86 44.11
N GLY A 58 -13.73 -1.41 42.89
CA GLY A 58 -13.36 -0.02 42.62
C GLY A 58 -14.20 0.60 41.51
N VAL A 59 -14.43 1.90 41.64
CA VAL A 59 -15.01 2.75 40.61
C VAL A 59 -14.16 4.02 40.46
N LEU A 60 -13.92 4.42 39.22
CA LEU A 60 -13.26 5.68 38.88
C LEU A 60 -14.15 6.49 37.92
N TYR A 61 -14.20 7.79 38.14
CA TYR A 61 -14.87 8.77 37.31
C TYR A 61 -13.86 9.83 36.86
N PRO A 62 -13.40 9.79 35.60
CA PRO A 62 -12.58 10.84 35.03
C PRO A 62 -13.47 12.05 34.75
N ALA A 63 -13.44 13.04 35.64
CA ALA A 63 -14.27 14.24 35.54
C ALA A 63 -13.86 15.12 34.35
N ASN A 64 -12.58 15.11 34.00
CA ASN A 64 -11.98 15.78 32.85
C ASN A 64 -10.54 15.26 32.61
N ASP A 65 -9.82 15.86 31.66
CA ASP A 65 -8.44 15.51 31.27
C ASP A 65 -7.39 15.68 32.39
N PHE A 66 -7.72 16.26 33.55
CA PHE A 66 -6.77 16.46 34.64
C PHE A 66 -7.24 15.94 36.00
N LEU A 67 -8.51 15.57 36.18
CA LEU A 67 -9.08 15.16 37.47
C LEU A 67 -9.85 13.85 37.34
N THR A 68 -9.48 12.87 38.16
CA THR A 68 -10.25 11.64 38.39
C THR A 68 -10.69 11.57 39.83
N ILE A 69 -11.94 11.17 40.05
CA ILE A 69 -12.51 10.91 41.36
C ILE A 69 -12.73 9.40 41.47
N GLY A 70 -12.37 8.81 42.60
CA GLY A 70 -12.43 7.38 42.80
C GLY A 70 -13.05 6.98 44.12
N ALA A 71 -13.60 5.78 44.15
CA ALA A 71 -13.93 5.08 45.37
C ALA A 71 -13.51 3.61 45.25
N ASN A 72 -12.97 3.06 46.33
CA ASN A 72 -12.60 1.65 46.42
C ASN A 72 -13.15 1.07 47.72
N TYR A 73 -13.93 0.02 47.60
CA TYR A 73 -14.42 -0.76 48.72
C TYR A 73 -13.53 -1.99 48.90
N HIS A 74 -12.60 -1.89 49.85
CA HIS A 74 -11.68 -2.97 50.17
C HIS A 74 -12.36 -4.07 50.99
N ASN A 75 -11.96 -5.31 50.75
CA ASN A 75 -12.49 -6.52 51.38
C ASN A 75 -14.03 -6.61 51.25
N ALA A 76 -14.55 -6.12 50.13
CA ALA A 76 -15.96 -6.12 49.76
C ALA A 76 -16.58 -7.52 49.81
N ILE A 77 -15.80 -8.55 49.45
CA ILE A 77 -16.23 -9.95 49.47
C ILE A 77 -15.27 -10.75 50.34
N GLY A 78 -15.58 -10.79 51.63
CA GLY A 78 -14.84 -11.57 52.62
C GLY A 78 -13.41 -11.05 52.84
N GLY A 79 -12.90 -11.30 54.03
CA GLY A 79 -11.53 -11.04 54.38
C GLY A 79 -11.26 -11.87 55.60
N THR A 80 -10.66 -13.04 55.44
CA THR A 80 -10.38 -13.91 56.57
C THR A 80 -8.98 -14.45 56.42
N ILE A 81 -8.18 -14.34 57.48
CA ILE A 81 -6.88 -14.99 57.57
C ILE A 81 -7.04 -16.18 58.49
N THR A 82 -6.87 -17.38 57.96
CA THR A 82 -6.84 -18.61 58.75
C THR A 82 -5.40 -18.91 59.13
N LYS A 83 -5.13 -18.87 60.44
CA LYS A 83 -3.86 -19.21 61.06
C LYS A 83 -3.63 -20.71 61.08
N ASN A 84 -2.38 -21.12 61.28
CA ASN A 84 -1.98 -22.53 61.33
C ASN A 84 -2.59 -23.31 62.51
N ASP A 85 -3.02 -22.62 63.56
CA ASP A 85 -3.75 -23.20 64.71
C ASP A 85 -5.26 -23.38 64.44
N GLY A 86 -5.74 -23.02 63.24
CA GLY A 86 -7.14 -23.10 62.83
C GLY A 86 -7.99 -21.89 63.22
N VAL A 87 -7.45 -20.92 63.97
CA VAL A 87 -8.15 -19.68 64.31
C VAL A 87 -8.21 -18.78 63.09
N SER A 88 -9.37 -18.18 62.84
CA SER A 88 -9.60 -17.29 61.70
C SER A 88 -9.88 -15.87 62.16
N ASP A 89 -9.08 -14.92 61.69
CA ASP A 89 -9.26 -13.48 61.93
C ASP A 89 -9.98 -12.84 60.75
N VAL A 90 -11.04 -12.08 61.01
CA VAL A 90 -11.77 -11.34 59.99
C VAL A 90 -11.07 -10.00 59.73
N ILE A 91 -10.74 -9.74 58.48
CA ILE A 91 -10.29 -8.44 57.97
C ILE A 91 -11.53 -7.61 57.65
N PRO A 92 -11.76 -6.47 58.34
CA PRO A 92 -12.95 -5.66 58.11
C PRO A 92 -12.93 -5.03 56.71
N PRO A 93 -14.10 -4.81 56.10
CA PRO A 93 -14.20 -4.00 54.89
C PRO A 93 -13.94 -2.53 55.21
N THR A 94 -13.27 -1.83 54.29
CA THR A 94 -12.99 -0.39 54.41
C THR A 94 -13.32 0.32 53.11
N LEU A 95 -14.07 1.42 53.18
CA LEU A 95 -14.30 2.27 52.02
C LEU A 95 -13.21 3.34 51.95
N LYS A 96 -12.53 3.43 50.82
CA LYS A 96 -11.61 4.52 50.48
C LYS A 96 -12.23 5.38 49.40
N VAL A 97 -12.11 6.70 49.54
CA VAL A 97 -12.48 7.66 48.48
C VAL A 97 -11.29 8.55 48.20
N GLY A 98 -11.15 8.99 46.96
CA GLY A 98 -9.96 9.76 46.61
C GLY A 98 -10.08 10.53 45.31
N ILE A 99 -9.09 11.37 45.09
CA ILE A 99 -8.90 12.13 43.86
C ILE A 99 -7.48 11.93 43.33
N LYS A 100 -7.38 11.91 42.01
CA LYS A 100 -6.11 11.94 41.27
C LYS A 100 -6.12 13.14 40.34
N CYS A 101 -5.09 13.97 40.46
CA CYS A 101 -4.89 15.17 39.67
C CYS A 101 -3.65 15.02 38.78
N ALA A 102 -3.79 15.16 37.46
CA ALA A 102 -2.67 15.25 36.54
C ALA A 102 -2.05 16.66 36.58
N LEU A 103 -0.84 16.76 37.12
CA LEU A 103 -0.04 17.99 37.16
C LEU A 103 0.75 18.19 35.85
N ILE A 104 1.19 17.09 35.23
CA ILE A 104 1.85 17.07 33.92
C ILE A 104 1.26 15.90 33.12
N GLY A 105 0.95 16.12 31.84
CA GLY A 105 0.31 15.12 30.98
C GLY A 105 -1.23 15.22 31.03
N ARG A 106 -1.91 14.20 30.50
CA ARG A 106 -3.39 14.09 30.54
C ARG A 106 -3.80 12.78 31.21
N GLU A 107 -4.90 12.85 31.94
CA GLU A 107 -5.61 11.71 32.51
C GLU A 107 -6.39 10.97 31.41
N GLY A 108 -6.47 9.64 31.48
CA GLY A 108 -7.08 8.81 30.44
C GLY A 108 -6.18 8.50 29.23
N ALA A 109 -5.01 9.13 29.14
CA ALA A 109 -4.00 8.73 28.17
C ALA A 109 -3.53 7.31 28.48
N SER A 110 -3.69 6.39 27.52
CA SER A 110 -3.32 4.99 27.64
C SER A 110 -1.95 4.85 28.30
N TYR A 111 -1.89 3.98 29.30
CA TYR A 111 -0.65 3.80 30.05
C TYR A 111 0.47 3.17 29.19
N THR A 112 0.17 2.74 27.96
CA THR A 112 1.11 2.12 27.02
C THR A 112 1.75 3.10 26.02
N VAL A 113 1.51 4.41 26.17
CA VAL A 113 1.99 5.47 25.25
C VAL A 113 3.47 5.77 25.44
N HIS A 114 4.28 5.45 24.43
CA HIS A 114 5.70 5.80 24.38
C HIS A 114 5.88 7.32 24.17
N ASN A 115 6.74 7.95 24.98
CA ASN A 115 7.14 9.39 24.96
C ASN A 115 6.33 10.44 25.75
N VAL A 116 5.37 10.06 26.61
CA VAL A 116 4.69 11.07 27.45
C VAL A 116 5.23 11.05 28.88
N ARG A 117 5.72 12.22 29.34
CA ARG A 117 6.02 12.45 30.77
C ARG A 117 4.72 12.76 31.49
N LYS A 118 4.42 12.04 32.57
CA LYS A 118 3.21 12.28 33.40
C LYS A 118 3.60 12.53 34.84
N LEU A 119 2.91 13.44 35.53
CA LEU A 119 3.05 13.66 36.96
C LEU A 119 1.66 13.78 37.56
N TYR A 120 1.38 12.97 38.57
CA TYR A 120 0.11 12.94 39.27
C TYR A 120 0.30 13.29 40.74
N ALA A 121 -0.72 13.94 41.30
CA ALA A 121 -0.91 14.09 42.73
C ALA A 121 -2.21 13.39 43.13
N ASN A 122 -2.13 12.56 44.17
CA ASN A 122 -3.22 11.73 44.65
C ASN A 122 -3.52 12.10 46.10
N VAL A 123 -4.80 12.13 46.44
CA VAL A 123 -5.28 12.24 47.82
C VAL A 123 -6.35 11.18 48.02
N ASP A 124 -6.08 10.22 48.90
CA ASP A 124 -7.05 9.20 49.30
C ASP A 124 -7.44 9.41 50.77
N TYR A 125 -8.66 9.03 51.12
CA TYR A 125 -9.23 9.19 52.44
C TYR A 125 -9.99 7.94 52.85
N ASP A 126 -9.63 7.40 54.01
CA ASP A 126 -10.30 6.24 54.60
C ASP A 126 -11.60 6.67 55.27
N VAL A 127 -12.70 6.01 54.92
CA VAL A 127 -14.03 6.22 55.48
C VAL A 127 -14.33 5.08 56.45
N ASN A 128 -13.88 5.26 57.69
CA ASN A 128 -14.05 4.28 58.77
C ASN A 128 -15.19 4.71 59.72
N ASN A 129 -16.02 3.75 60.14
CA ASN A 129 -17.14 4.00 61.06
C ASN A 129 -16.70 4.25 62.51
N ASP A 130 -15.42 4.00 62.83
CA ASP A 130 -14.83 4.13 64.17
C ASP A 130 -14.13 5.48 64.41
N GLY A 131 -14.15 6.38 63.42
CA GLY A 131 -13.54 7.71 63.49
C GLY A 131 -12.04 7.77 63.18
N THR A 132 -11.40 6.66 62.81
CA THR A 132 -9.98 6.59 62.44
C THR A 132 -9.72 6.94 60.97
N ASN A 133 -10.27 8.06 60.51
CA ASN A 133 -10.10 8.47 59.12
C ASN A 133 -8.71 9.09 58.90
N VAL A 134 -7.92 8.51 58.01
CA VAL A 134 -6.55 8.95 57.70
C VAL A 134 -6.48 9.41 56.25
N PRO A 135 -5.96 10.63 55.99
CA PRO A 135 -5.64 11.06 54.63
C PRO A 135 -4.29 10.48 54.19
N HIS A 136 -4.25 10.01 52.94
CA HIS A 136 -3.07 9.51 52.26
C HIS A 136 -2.73 10.45 51.12
N LEU A 137 -1.48 10.89 51.06
CA LEU A 137 -1.00 11.77 49.99
C LEU A 137 -0.04 11.00 49.10
N GLY A 138 -0.13 11.18 47.78
CA GLY A 138 0.73 10.51 46.82
C GLY A 138 1.17 11.43 45.70
N LEU A 139 2.40 11.23 45.22
CA LEU A 139 2.92 11.74 43.97
C LEU A 139 3.37 10.58 43.10
N GLU A 140 3.01 10.59 41.84
CA GLU A 140 3.40 9.56 40.88
C GLU A 140 3.94 10.20 39.60
N PHE A 141 5.23 9.98 39.33
CA PHE A 141 5.94 10.52 38.17
C PHE A 141 6.30 9.42 37.18
N TRP A 142 5.87 9.58 35.94
CA TRP A 142 6.22 8.74 34.81
C TRP A 142 7.19 9.48 33.89
N PRO A 143 8.52 9.32 34.05
CA PRO A 143 9.50 9.89 33.13
C PRO A 143 9.46 9.26 31.73
N SER A 144 8.91 8.06 31.60
CA SER A 144 8.70 7.33 30.35
C SER A 144 7.46 6.43 30.46
N SER A 145 7.03 5.82 29.36
CA SER A 145 5.97 4.79 29.32
C SER A 145 6.22 3.55 30.16
N ASN A 146 7.50 3.30 30.48
CA ASN A 146 7.93 2.02 31.05
C ASN A 146 8.38 2.14 32.50
N LEU A 147 8.37 3.34 33.08
CA LEU A 147 8.90 3.61 34.41
C LEU A 147 7.99 4.59 35.15
N ALA A 148 7.54 4.20 36.34
CA ALA A 148 6.85 5.05 37.30
C ALA A 148 7.67 5.17 38.59
N LEU A 149 7.75 6.37 39.13
CA LEU A 149 8.36 6.68 40.42
C LEU A 149 7.28 7.23 41.34
N ARG A 150 7.14 6.67 42.54
CA ARG A 150 6.07 7.03 43.47
C ARG A 150 6.65 7.46 44.82
N LEU A 151 6.07 8.50 45.39
CA LEU A 151 6.32 8.96 46.75
C LEU A 151 4.98 9.22 47.42
N GLY A 152 4.87 8.97 48.72
CA GLY A 152 3.64 9.25 49.43
C GLY A 152 3.88 9.51 50.91
N SER A 153 2.80 9.86 51.59
CA SER A 153 2.74 10.04 53.03
C SER A 153 1.47 9.41 53.56
N ASP A 154 1.62 8.54 54.55
CA ASP A 154 0.54 7.91 55.29
C ASP A 154 0.75 8.22 56.78
N ASN A 155 -0.15 8.99 57.38
CA ASN A 155 -0.06 9.39 58.79
C ASN A 155 1.34 9.94 59.23
N SER A 156 1.96 10.77 58.39
CA SER A 156 3.33 11.32 58.54
C SER A 156 4.48 10.34 58.30
N GLU A 157 4.21 9.11 57.85
CA GLU A 157 5.21 8.13 57.43
C GLU A 157 5.44 8.21 55.93
N LEU A 158 6.70 8.36 55.51
CA LEU A 158 7.06 8.52 54.10
C LEU A 158 7.08 7.16 53.38
N THR A 159 6.30 7.05 52.31
CA THR A 159 6.23 5.86 51.47
C THR A 159 6.91 6.11 50.13
N ALA A 160 7.42 5.05 49.50
CA ALA A 160 8.08 5.13 48.20
C ALA A 160 7.72 3.93 47.33
N GLY A 161 7.75 4.09 46.01
CA GLY A 161 7.44 3.00 45.09
C GLY A 161 8.02 3.17 43.70
N LEU A 162 8.00 2.08 42.96
CA LEU A 162 8.52 1.95 41.61
C LEU A 162 7.52 1.15 40.77
N GLY A 163 7.28 1.56 39.53
CA GLY A 163 6.54 0.78 38.54
C GLY A 163 7.41 0.55 37.31
N ILE A 164 7.43 -0.67 36.78
CA ILE A 164 8.11 -1.01 35.53
C ILE A 164 7.13 -1.68 34.59
N ARG A 165 7.12 -1.27 33.32
CA ARG A 165 6.28 -1.89 32.29
C ARG A 165 7.09 -2.49 31.16
N PHE A 166 6.72 -3.69 30.74
CA PHE A 166 7.29 -4.37 29.58
C PHE A 166 6.24 -5.30 28.95
N SER A 167 6.08 -5.24 27.62
CA SER A 167 5.19 -6.13 26.85
C SER A 167 3.78 -6.29 27.45
N GLY A 168 3.15 -5.16 27.79
CA GLY A 168 1.80 -5.15 28.38
C GLY A 168 1.71 -5.61 29.84
N ILE A 169 2.82 -5.99 30.47
CA ILE A 169 2.90 -6.32 31.89
C ILE A 169 3.41 -5.10 32.67
N GLU A 170 2.79 -4.80 33.80
CA GLU A 170 3.25 -3.82 34.77
C GLU A 170 3.60 -4.51 36.09
N PHE A 171 4.81 -4.28 36.58
CA PHE A 171 5.28 -4.65 37.90
C PHE A 171 5.34 -3.40 38.78
N ASN A 172 4.71 -3.42 39.94
CA ASN A 172 4.81 -2.36 40.94
C ASN A 172 5.42 -2.86 42.23
N TYR A 173 6.26 -2.02 42.82
CA TYR A 173 6.84 -2.15 44.14
C TYR A 173 6.44 -0.93 44.97
N ALA A 174 6.06 -1.15 46.23
CA ALA A 174 5.86 -0.09 47.21
C ALA A 174 6.46 -0.45 48.57
N TYR A 175 6.96 0.56 49.25
CA TYR A 175 7.60 0.50 50.56
C TYR A 175 6.82 1.37 51.53
N HIS A 176 6.50 0.81 52.71
CA HIS A 176 5.86 1.52 53.80
C HIS A 176 6.58 1.23 55.13
N PRO A 177 7.11 2.26 55.81
CA PRO A 177 7.74 2.11 57.11
C PRO A 177 6.72 2.29 58.23
N TYR A 178 6.21 1.20 58.81
CA TYR A 178 5.39 1.25 60.03
C TYR A 178 6.27 1.55 61.25
N ASN A 179 6.64 2.82 61.46
CA ASN A 179 7.61 3.24 62.47
C ASN A 179 7.13 2.99 63.91
N GLY A 180 5.84 2.73 64.11
CA GLY A 180 5.25 2.33 65.39
C GLY A 180 5.43 0.85 65.75
N ILE A 181 5.94 0.00 64.84
CA ILE A 181 6.11 -1.43 65.06
C ILE A 181 7.57 -1.81 64.75
N GLN A 182 8.30 -2.23 65.79
CA GLN A 182 9.70 -2.62 65.67
C GLN A 182 9.88 -3.75 64.63
N ASP A 183 10.84 -3.58 63.71
CA ASP A 183 11.18 -4.53 62.64
C ASP A 183 10.07 -4.84 61.60
N ASN A 184 9.03 -3.99 61.49
CA ASN A 184 7.91 -4.21 60.57
C ASN A 184 7.91 -3.26 59.34
N ALA A 185 9.01 -3.26 58.58
CA ALA A 185 9.01 -2.63 57.26
C ALA A 185 8.23 -3.51 56.27
N THR A 186 7.18 -2.96 55.66
CA THR A 186 6.35 -3.74 54.72
C THR A 186 6.68 -3.38 53.28
N HIS A 187 6.88 -4.43 52.49
CA HIS A 187 7.14 -4.35 51.06
C HIS A 187 5.96 -4.96 50.31
N PHE A 188 5.40 -4.18 49.38
CA PHE A 188 4.29 -4.61 48.53
C PHE A 188 4.78 -4.81 47.10
N PHE A 189 4.34 -5.90 46.48
CA PHE A 189 4.63 -6.21 45.09
C PHE A 189 3.32 -6.54 44.37
N SER A 190 3.12 -5.99 43.18
CA SER A 190 1.98 -6.34 42.33
C SER A 190 2.43 -6.56 40.89
N LEU A 191 1.80 -7.52 40.21
CA LEU A 191 1.97 -7.75 38.78
C LEU A 191 0.61 -7.65 38.10
N GLY A 192 0.50 -6.80 37.09
CA GLY A 192 -0.72 -6.61 36.31
C GLY A 192 -0.47 -6.82 34.82
N TYR A 193 -1.43 -7.40 34.10
CA TYR A 193 -1.44 -7.41 32.64
C TYR A 193 -2.44 -6.37 32.14
N LEU A 194 -1.93 -5.41 31.36
CA LEU A 194 -2.66 -4.25 30.84
C LEU A 194 -2.93 -4.37 29.33
N GLY A 195 -2.39 -5.39 28.67
CA GLY A 195 -2.44 -5.54 27.22
C GLY A 195 -1.37 -4.74 26.48
N GLU A 196 -1.17 -5.07 25.20
CA GLU A 196 -0.25 -4.34 24.33
C GLU A 196 -0.89 -3.05 23.77
N SER A 197 -0.06 -2.05 23.47
CA SER A 197 -0.49 -0.88 22.71
C SER A 197 -0.79 -1.28 21.27
N VAL A 198 -1.96 -0.91 20.77
CA VAL A 198 -2.29 -1.03 19.34
C VAL A 198 -2.05 0.33 18.73
N LYS A 199 -1.18 0.41 17.72
CA LYS A 199 -0.98 1.65 16.97
C LYS A 199 -2.14 1.89 16.02
N ARG A 200 -2.51 3.15 15.86
CA ARG A 200 -3.39 3.58 14.77
C ARG A 200 -2.84 3.13 13.41
N SER A 201 -3.71 2.62 12.54
CA SER A 201 -3.35 2.21 11.17
C SER A 201 -4.37 2.70 10.15
N LEU A 202 -3.87 2.98 8.94
CA LEU A 202 -4.67 3.35 7.77
C LEU A 202 -4.74 2.18 6.79
N ALA A 203 -5.80 2.12 5.99
CA ALA A 203 -5.89 1.24 4.84
C ALA A 203 -6.55 1.95 3.67
N VAL A 204 -5.82 2.14 2.56
CA VAL A 204 -6.31 2.77 1.33
C VAL A 204 -7.13 1.74 0.53
N LYS A 205 -8.44 1.92 0.47
CA LYS A 205 -9.35 1.09 -0.33
C LYS A 205 -9.78 1.84 -1.59
N LEU A 206 -9.24 1.44 -2.73
CA LEU A 206 -9.63 1.97 -4.04
C LEU A 206 -11.01 1.43 -4.44
N THR A 207 -11.82 2.27 -5.09
CA THR A 207 -13.18 1.94 -5.56
C THR A 207 -13.32 2.29 -7.04
N GLY A 208 -13.89 1.39 -7.84
CA GLY A 208 -14.13 1.65 -9.28
C GLY A 208 -12.87 1.76 -10.16
N THR A 209 -11.68 1.65 -9.57
CA THR A 209 -10.41 1.57 -10.29
C THR A 209 -9.84 0.16 -10.12
N GLU A 210 -9.95 -0.64 -11.18
CA GLU A 210 -9.29 -1.95 -11.24
C GLU A 210 -7.79 -1.77 -11.49
N ASP A 211 -6.96 -2.55 -10.80
CA ASP A 211 -5.55 -2.70 -11.16
C ASP A 211 -5.44 -3.39 -12.53
N LYS A 212 -4.34 -3.13 -13.25
CA LYS A 212 -4.08 -3.70 -14.59
C LYS A 212 -5.07 -3.24 -15.67
N LYS A 213 -5.36 -1.93 -15.70
CA LYS A 213 -6.33 -1.34 -16.62
C LYS A 213 -5.69 -0.87 -17.93
N ILE A 214 -6.31 -1.18 -19.06
CA ILE A 214 -5.98 -0.59 -20.36
C ILE A 214 -6.87 0.63 -20.60
N ILE A 215 -6.29 1.75 -21.02
CA ILE A 215 -7.01 2.98 -21.35
C ILE A 215 -6.56 3.56 -22.69
N HIS A 216 -7.39 4.42 -23.26
CA HIS A 216 -7.07 5.24 -24.43
C HIS A 216 -7.07 6.73 -24.10
N ASP A 217 -7.86 7.12 -23.10
CA ASP A 217 -7.92 8.49 -22.57
C ASP A 217 -6.56 8.95 -22.01
N ASP A 218 -6.36 10.26 -21.99
CA ASP A 218 -5.20 10.93 -21.39
C ASP A 218 -5.34 11.13 -19.87
N TYR A 219 -6.32 10.48 -19.24
CA TYR A 219 -6.53 10.52 -17.80
C TYR A 219 -7.12 9.22 -17.26
N VAL A 220 -7.09 9.07 -15.94
CA VAL A 220 -7.84 8.05 -15.22
C VAL A 220 -8.42 8.60 -13.93
N ASN A 221 -9.66 8.23 -13.63
CA ASN A 221 -10.30 8.57 -12.37
C ASN A 221 -9.86 7.59 -11.28
N ILE A 222 -9.28 8.15 -10.22
CA ILE A 222 -8.89 7.43 -9.01
C ILE A 222 -9.82 7.85 -7.88
N SER A 223 -10.54 6.91 -7.31
CA SER A 223 -11.38 7.15 -6.13
C SER A 223 -11.27 6.02 -5.13
N GLY A 224 -11.62 6.31 -3.89
CA GLY A 224 -11.51 5.35 -2.81
C GLY A 224 -11.86 5.96 -1.46
N LYS A 225 -11.58 5.18 -0.42
CA LYS A 225 -11.76 5.57 0.97
C LYS A 225 -10.59 5.07 1.80
N VAL A 226 -10.16 5.90 2.75
CA VAL A 226 -9.19 5.47 3.76
C VAL A 226 -9.95 4.91 4.95
N GLU A 227 -9.81 3.60 5.17
CA GLU A 227 -10.28 2.94 6.37
C GLU A 227 -9.29 3.20 7.50
N VAL A 228 -9.84 3.48 8.69
CA VAL A 228 -9.06 3.83 9.87
C VAL A 228 -9.32 2.77 10.93
N THR A 229 -8.25 2.16 11.44
CA THR A 229 -8.31 1.40 12.69
C THR A 229 -7.71 2.26 13.78
N GLU A 230 -8.57 2.68 14.71
CA GLU A 230 -8.16 3.48 15.86
C GLU A 230 -7.20 2.68 16.75
N GLY A 231 -6.10 3.32 17.15
CA GLY A 231 -5.16 2.75 18.09
C GLY A 231 -5.59 2.97 19.53
N THR A 232 -4.86 2.35 20.46
CA THR A 232 -4.90 2.68 21.89
C THR A 232 -3.81 3.67 22.28
N ASP A 233 -3.16 4.30 21.31
CA ASP A 233 -2.18 5.38 21.49
C ASP A 233 -2.85 6.77 21.39
N ASP A 234 -2.58 7.65 22.35
CA ASP A 234 -3.16 9.02 22.35
C ASP A 234 -2.41 10.00 21.44
N ALA A 235 -1.77 9.49 20.38
CA ALA A 235 -1.16 10.36 19.40
C ALA A 235 -2.28 11.18 18.73
N PRO A 236 -2.19 12.53 18.70
CA PRO A 236 -3.20 13.33 18.05
C PRO A 236 -3.28 12.96 16.56
N ALA A 237 -4.37 12.30 16.19
CA ALA A 237 -4.70 12.00 14.81
C ALA A 237 -5.26 13.27 14.15
N GLY A 238 -4.44 13.91 13.33
CA GLY A 238 -4.84 15.01 12.46
C GLY A 238 -5.68 14.51 11.28
N PRO A 239 -6.09 15.42 10.38
CA PRO A 239 -6.78 15.02 9.16
C PRO A 239 -5.89 14.11 8.31
N ILE A 240 -6.50 13.13 7.66
CA ILE A 240 -5.81 12.23 6.73
C ILE A 240 -5.47 13.02 5.46
N ASN A 241 -4.19 13.05 5.11
CA ASN A 241 -3.71 13.60 3.87
C ASN A 241 -3.59 12.46 2.85
N VAL A 242 -4.28 12.58 1.71
CA VAL A 242 -4.15 11.64 0.59
C VAL A 242 -3.38 12.32 -0.53
N LYS A 243 -2.36 11.62 -1.05
CA LYS A 243 -1.57 12.02 -2.21
C LYS A 243 -1.75 11.03 -3.34
N VAL A 244 -1.90 11.52 -4.56
CA VAL A 244 -1.88 10.71 -5.78
C VAL A 244 -0.69 11.13 -6.62
N ASN A 245 0.23 10.19 -6.87
CA ASN A 245 1.54 10.44 -7.45
C ASN A 245 2.36 11.52 -6.71
N GLY A 246 2.09 11.75 -5.43
CA GLY A 246 2.72 12.80 -4.63
C GLY A 246 1.96 14.14 -4.60
N VAL A 247 0.86 14.29 -5.36
CA VAL A 247 -0.01 15.47 -5.29
C VAL A 247 -1.09 15.27 -4.25
N THR A 248 -1.16 16.17 -3.27
CA THR A 248 -2.26 16.17 -2.29
C THR A 248 -3.60 16.40 -2.97
N ILE A 249 -4.58 15.55 -2.69
CA ILE A 249 -5.95 15.66 -3.20
C ILE A 249 -6.94 15.90 -2.07
N PRO A 250 -8.11 16.50 -2.36
CA PRO A 250 -9.16 16.69 -1.35
C PRO A 250 -9.68 15.37 -0.79
N VAL A 251 -9.83 15.32 0.52
CA VAL A 251 -10.44 14.20 1.26
C VAL A 251 -11.71 14.71 1.93
N LYS A 252 -12.82 13.98 1.77
CA LYS A 252 -14.10 14.30 2.39
C LYS A 252 -14.11 13.92 3.88
N PRO A 253 -15.05 14.46 4.68
CA PRO A 253 -15.15 14.13 6.11
C PRO A 253 -15.37 12.65 6.43
N ASP A 254 -15.87 11.86 5.46
CA ASP A 254 -16.05 10.41 5.58
C ASP A 254 -14.80 9.61 5.13
N ASN A 255 -13.66 10.28 4.98
CA ASN A 255 -12.38 9.78 4.49
C ASN A 255 -12.39 9.26 3.04
N SER A 256 -13.43 9.59 2.26
CA SER A 256 -13.44 9.29 0.82
C SER A 256 -12.69 10.34 0.01
N PHE A 257 -12.11 9.93 -1.10
CA PHE A 257 -11.36 10.78 -2.02
C PHE A 257 -11.67 10.44 -3.48
N SER A 258 -11.50 11.42 -4.36
CA SER A 258 -11.61 11.24 -5.80
C SER A 258 -10.76 12.28 -6.52
N SER A 259 -10.03 11.86 -7.55
CA SER A 259 -9.22 12.73 -8.38
C SER A 259 -9.08 12.19 -9.80
N GLU A 260 -9.07 13.11 -10.76
CA GLU A 260 -8.70 12.83 -12.15
C GLU A 260 -7.18 12.93 -12.27
N VAL A 261 -6.53 11.83 -12.63
CA VAL A 261 -5.07 11.73 -12.73
C VAL A 261 -4.68 11.77 -14.20
N PRO A 262 -3.88 12.75 -14.65
CA PRO A 262 -3.41 12.80 -16.03
C PRO A 262 -2.42 11.67 -16.33
N VAL A 263 -2.53 11.13 -17.54
CA VAL A 263 -1.75 10.02 -18.11
C VAL A 263 -1.22 10.47 -19.48
N ASP A 264 -0.50 11.59 -19.49
CA ASP A 264 -0.11 12.32 -20.73
C ASP A 264 0.73 11.49 -21.70
N ALA A 265 1.57 10.60 -21.17
CA ALA A 265 2.43 9.73 -21.97
C ALA A 265 1.81 8.36 -22.21
N ILE A 266 1.97 7.88 -23.44
CA ILE A 266 1.60 6.54 -23.89
C ILE A 266 2.45 5.48 -23.18
N GLY A 267 1.88 4.28 -23.03
CA GLY A 267 2.54 3.13 -22.44
C GLY A 267 2.14 2.89 -20.98
N LYS A 268 3.03 2.20 -20.26
CA LYS A 268 2.79 1.75 -18.88
C LYS A 268 2.98 2.88 -17.88
N LYS A 269 2.02 3.06 -16.97
CA LYS A 269 2.03 4.04 -15.89
C LYS A 269 1.64 3.41 -14.57
N LEU A 270 2.37 3.76 -13.51
CA LEU A 270 2.07 3.37 -12.14
C LEU A 270 1.48 4.58 -11.42
N ILE A 271 0.27 4.43 -10.90
CA ILE A 271 -0.35 5.43 -10.07
C ILE A 271 -0.25 4.97 -8.63
N VAL A 272 0.33 5.80 -7.78
CA VAL A 272 0.51 5.53 -6.36
C VAL A 272 -0.41 6.44 -5.57
N VAL A 273 -1.24 5.85 -4.72
CA VAL A 273 -2.10 6.56 -3.77
C VAL A 273 -1.53 6.33 -2.38
N GLU A 274 -1.19 7.41 -1.69
CA GLU A 274 -0.56 7.39 -0.37
C GLU A 274 -1.49 8.11 0.60
N ALA A 275 -1.71 7.53 1.79
CA ALA A 275 -2.45 8.16 2.87
C ALA A 275 -1.57 8.24 4.11
N GLU A 276 -1.52 9.42 4.73
CA GLU A 276 -0.75 9.67 5.96
C GLU A 276 -1.49 10.63 6.89
N ASP A 277 -1.21 10.54 8.19
CA ASP A 277 -1.69 11.50 9.19
C ASP A 277 -0.58 11.94 10.16
N SER A 278 -0.91 12.83 11.10
CA SER A 278 0.05 13.37 12.06
C SER A 278 0.47 12.40 13.17
N SER A 279 -0.20 11.26 13.33
CA SER A 279 0.30 10.22 14.25
C SER A 279 1.42 9.39 13.62
N GLY A 280 1.63 9.54 12.31
CA GLY A 280 2.57 8.75 11.51
C GLY A 280 1.97 7.46 10.96
N ALA A 281 0.64 7.29 11.05
CA ALA A 281 -0.02 6.19 10.38
C ALA A 281 0.06 6.40 8.86
N TYR A 282 0.43 5.35 8.12
CA TYR A 282 0.68 5.41 6.68
C TYR A 282 0.17 4.14 6.01
N ASP A 283 -0.44 4.30 4.84
CA ASP A 283 -0.68 3.20 3.92
C ASP A 283 -0.62 3.68 2.46
N SER A 284 -0.45 2.74 1.53
CA SER A 284 -0.45 3.05 0.11
C SER A 284 -1.07 1.95 -0.74
N ALA A 285 -1.73 2.37 -1.82
CA ALA A 285 -2.25 1.50 -2.86
C ALA A 285 -1.65 1.88 -4.22
N GLN A 286 -1.60 0.92 -5.13
CA GLN A 286 -1.06 1.12 -6.48
C GLN A 286 -2.05 0.68 -7.54
N VAL A 287 -2.09 1.40 -8.65
CA VAL A 287 -2.86 1.06 -9.84
C VAL A 287 -1.93 1.07 -11.05
N ARG A 288 -1.85 -0.06 -11.75
CA ARG A 288 -1.14 -0.17 -13.01
C ARG A 288 -2.08 0.12 -14.17
N VAL A 289 -1.66 1.03 -15.02
CA VAL A 289 -2.41 1.45 -16.21
C VAL A 289 -1.53 1.31 -17.45
N LEU A 290 -2.10 0.82 -18.54
CA LEU A 290 -1.49 0.81 -19.86
C LEU A 290 -2.30 1.73 -20.78
N ARG A 291 -1.72 2.87 -21.16
CA ARG A 291 -2.32 3.77 -22.14
C ARG A 291 -1.88 3.40 -23.56
N LEU A 292 -2.81 2.98 -24.40
CA LEU A 292 -2.53 2.66 -25.81
C LEU A 292 -2.68 3.90 -26.69
N VAL A 293 -1.93 3.95 -27.79
CA VAL A 293 -2.14 4.94 -28.86
C VAL A 293 -3.49 4.68 -29.53
N GLN A 294 -4.19 5.75 -29.88
CA GLN A 294 -5.38 5.73 -30.73
C GLN A 294 -5.19 6.68 -31.91
N PHE A 295 -5.79 6.33 -33.05
CA PHE A 295 -5.81 7.16 -34.24
C PHE A 295 -7.25 7.50 -34.64
N ALA A 296 -7.49 8.72 -35.07
CA ALA A 296 -8.85 9.25 -35.29
C ALA A 296 -9.62 8.51 -36.40
N ASP A 297 -8.92 7.94 -37.37
CA ASP A 297 -9.45 7.21 -38.52
C ASP A 297 -9.39 5.67 -38.35
N VAL A 298 -9.15 5.19 -37.12
CA VAL A 298 -9.18 3.77 -36.77
C VAL A 298 -10.30 3.54 -35.75
N PRO A 299 -11.55 3.30 -36.20
CA PRO A 299 -12.69 3.18 -35.31
C PRO A 299 -12.66 1.89 -34.47
N ASP A 300 -13.49 1.84 -33.43
CA ASP A 300 -13.71 0.62 -32.66
C ASP A 300 -14.22 -0.50 -33.58
N GLY A 301 -13.69 -1.72 -33.39
CA GLY A 301 -14.02 -2.87 -34.23
C GLY A 301 -13.32 -2.92 -35.59
N TYR A 302 -12.48 -1.95 -35.95
CA TYR A 302 -11.64 -2.06 -37.14
C TYR A 302 -10.70 -3.28 -37.02
N TRP A 303 -10.64 -4.12 -38.05
CA TRP A 303 -10.00 -5.45 -38.00
C TRP A 303 -8.53 -5.40 -37.59
N ALA A 304 -7.80 -4.36 -38.01
CA ALA A 304 -6.39 -4.15 -37.69
C ALA A 304 -6.16 -3.14 -36.54
N ARG A 305 -7.20 -2.80 -35.75
CA ARG A 305 -7.08 -1.85 -34.65
C ARG A 305 -6.00 -2.26 -33.64
N THR A 306 -6.13 -3.45 -33.05
CA THR A 306 -5.19 -3.92 -32.02
C THR A 306 -3.73 -3.94 -32.50
N PRO A 307 -3.40 -4.49 -33.69
CA PRO A 307 -2.05 -4.38 -34.26
C PRO A 307 -1.55 -2.94 -34.39
N ILE A 308 -2.41 -2.03 -34.89
CA ILE A 308 -2.07 -0.62 -35.08
C ILE A 308 -1.79 0.07 -33.75
N GLU A 309 -2.68 -0.10 -32.75
CA GLU A 309 -2.51 0.48 -31.42
C GLU A 309 -1.26 -0.06 -30.74
N ASN A 310 -1.03 -1.37 -30.78
CA ASN A 310 0.09 -2.01 -30.10
C ASN A 310 1.42 -1.60 -30.70
N THR A 311 1.57 -1.72 -32.01
CA THR A 311 2.80 -1.32 -32.72
C THR A 311 3.04 0.19 -32.63
N GLY A 312 1.98 0.99 -32.56
CA GLY A 312 2.07 2.42 -32.28
C GLY A 312 2.57 2.71 -30.86
N THR A 313 2.03 1.99 -29.88
CA THR A 313 2.38 2.14 -28.46
C THR A 313 3.81 1.74 -28.16
N VAL A 314 4.33 0.70 -28.81
CA VAL A 314 5.74 0.30 -28.70
C VAL A 314 6.68 1.07 -29.65
N GLY A 315 6.17 2.07 -30.38
CA GLY A 315 6.97 2.96 -31.23
C GLY A 315 7.50 2.35 -32.52
N LEU A 316 6.97 1.20 -32.96
CA LEU A 316 7.36 0.55 -34.22
C LEU A 316 6.75 1.25 -35.43
N VAL A 317 5.56 1.84 -35.27
CA VAL A 317 4.86 2.62 -36.30
C VAL A 317 4.38 3.93 -35.72
N ASN A 318 4.31 4.96 -36.56
CA ASN A 318 3.79 6.27 -36.19
C ASN A 318 2.60 6.61 -37.08
N GLY A 319 1.65 7.37 -36.54
CA GLY A 319 0.64 8.07 -37.33
C GLY A 319 1.20 9.32 -38.01
N TYR A 320 0.29 10.08 -38.59
CA TYR A 320 0.56 11.37 -39.20
C TYR A 320 0.33 12.50 -38.18
N PRO A 321 0.91 13.70 -38.41
CA PRO A 321 0.74 14.85 -37.51
C PRO A 321 -0.72 15.34 -37.35
N ASP A 322 -1.63 14.90 -38.23
CA ASP A 322 -3.06 15.18 -38.17
C ASP A 322 -3.83 14.22 -37.24
N GLY A 323 -3.13 13.30 -36.56
CA GLY A 323 -3.73 12.30 -35.66
C GLY A 323 -4.32 11.07 -36.37
N THR A 324 -4.11 10.94 -37.69
CA THR A 324 -4.58 9.79 -38.48
C THR A 324 -3.49 8.73 -38.64
N PHE A 325 -3.90 7.50 -38.95
CA PHE A 325 -3.03 6.40 -39.31
C PHE A 325 -3.03 6.11 -40.82
N LYS A 326 -4.15 6.41 -41.50
CA LYS A 326 -4.45 6.12 -42.91
C LYS A 326 -4.34 4.62 -43.23
N PRO A 327 -5.16 3.77 -42.57
CA PRO A 327 -5.01 2.32 -42.64
C PRO A 327 -5.15 1.74 -44.04
N GLU A 328 -6.11 2.24 -44.83
CA GLU A 328 -6.39 1.77 -46.19
C GLU A 328 -5.47 2.41 -47.26
N GLN A 329 -4.61 3.36 -46.87
CA GLN A 329 -3.71 3.99 -47.83
C GLN A 329 -2.64 2.98 -48.25
N SER A 330 -2.49 2.81 -49.57
CA SER A 330 -1.41 2.02 -50.14
C SER A 330 -0.05 2.68 -49.86
N LEU A 331 0.94 1.85 -49.53
CA LEU A 331 2.29 2.31 -49.26
C LEU A 331 3.13 2.36 -50.54
N THR A 332 3.89 3.43 -50.70
CA THR A 332 4.99 3.42 -51.65
C THR A 332 6.13 2.51 -51.16
N ARG A 333 6.95 2.04 -52.09
CA ARG A 333 8.13 1.23 -51.77
C ARG A 333 9.10 1.96 -50.83
N ALA A 334 9.24 3.28 -50.99
CA ALA A 334 10.05 4.12 -50.10
C ALA A 334 9.47 4.23 -48.68
N GLU A 335 8.14 4.32 -48.55
CA GLU A 335 7.47 4.36 -47.24
C GLU A 335 7.60 3.03 -46.50
N LEU A 336 7.41 1.89 -47.18
CA LEU A 336 7.62 0.59 -46.52
C LEU A 336 9.07 0.41 -46.07
N ALA A 337 10.05 0.77 -46.91
CA ALA A 337 11.47 0.70 -46.53
C ALA A 337 11.77 1.57 -45.29
N THR A 338 11.20 2.78 -45.24
CA THR A 338 11.31 3.69 -44.10
C THR A 338 10.70 3.10 -42.84
N LEU A 339 9.50 2.51 -42.94
CA LEU A 339 8.79 1.89 -41.82
C LEU A 339 9.60 0.72 -41.26
N MET A 340 10.10 -0.17 -42.12
CA MET A 340 10.92 -1.32 -41.71
C MET A 340 12.25 -0.90 -41.06
N VAL A 341 12.93 0.12 -41.59
CA VAL A 341 14.18 0.62 -41.00
C VAL A 341 13.95 1.21 -39.61
N ARG A 342 12.87 1.99 -39.45
CA ARG A 342 12.49 2.56 -38.14
C ARG A 342 12.10 1.47 -37.14
N ALA A 343 11.23 0.56 -37.53
CA ALA A 343 10.80 -0.55 -36.70
C ALA A 343 11.99 -1.42 -36.24
N LYS A 344 12.99 -1.64 -37.10
CA LYS A 344 14.20 -2.40 -36.75
C LYS A 344 15.24 -1.60 -35.94
N GLY A 345 14.98 -0.32 -35.66
CA GLY A 345 15.92 0.55 -34.94
C GLY A 345 17.24 0.77 -35.66
N ILE A 346 17.28 0.62 -37.00
CA ILE A 346 18.53 0.75 -37.76
C ILE A 346 18.93 2.23 -37.81
N LYS A 347 20.12 2.54 -37.28
CA LYS A 347 20.69 3.89 -37.32
C LYS A 347 21.01 4.30 -38.75
N LEU A 348 20.56 5.49 -39.13
CA LEU A 348 20.89 6.08 -40.41
C LEU A 348 22.34 6.61 -40.41
N PRO A 349 23.00 6.67 -41.57
CA PRO A 349 24.32 7.26 -41.66
C PRO A 349 24.29 8.78 -41.39
N ASP A 350 25.29 9.28 -40.64
CA ASP A 350 25.48 10.71 -40.35
C ASP A 350 26.02 11.51 -41.55
N ARG A 351 26.34 10.81 -42.64
CA ARG A 351 26.69 11.39 -43.95
C ARG A 351 25.50 11.45 -44.88
N GLN A 352 25.67 12.05 -46.06
CA GLN A 352 24.70 11.93 -47.14
C GLN A 352 24.53 10.46 -47.57
N ALA A 353 23.35 10.11 -48.07
CA ALA A 353 23.06 8.78 -48.58
C ALA A 353 23.95 8.44 -49.80
N ARG A 354 24.43 7.20 -49.88
CA ARG A 354 25.03 6.70 -51.12
C ARG A 354 23.93 6.42 -52.13
N GLN A 355 24.19 6.73 -53.40
CA GLN A 355 23.28 6.38 -54.48
C GLN A 355 23.42 4.89 -54.82
N ILE A 356 22.62 4.05 -54.15
CA ILE A 356 22.60 2.59 -54.36
C ILE A 356 21.86 2.22 -55.66
N PHE A 357 20.77 2.92 -55.95
CA PHE A 357 19.91 2.70 -57.11
C PHE A 357 19.93 3.92 -58.02
N LYS A 358 19.81 3.69 -59.33
CA LYS A 358 19.92 4.76 -60.34
C LYS A 358 18.86 5.84 -60.18
N ASP A 359 17.67 5.46 -59.71
CA ASP A 359 16.47 6.28 -59.59
C ASP A 359 16.21 6.79 -58.16
N VAL A 360 17.18 6.65 -57.25
CA VAL A 360 17.12 7.20 -55.89
C VAL A 360 18.29 8.14 -55.68
N THR A 361 18.06 9.44 -55.89
CA THR A 361 19.11 10.45 -55.70
C THR A 361 19.49 10.59 -54.22
N PRO A 362 20.74 10.98 -53.88
CA PRO A 362 21.15 11.22 -52.50
C PRO A 362 20.34 12.28 -51.74
N SER A 363 19.64 13.17 -52.46
CA SER A 363 18.75 14.21 -51.92
C SER A 363 17.30 13.75 -51.75
N PHE A 364 16.92 12.58 -52.26
CA PHE A 364 15.58 12.04 -52.06
C PHE A 364 15.30 11.82 -50.57
N TRP A 365 14.11 12.19 -50.10
CA TRP A 365 13.77 12.19 -48.67
C TRP A 365 14.00 10.82 -47.99
N ALA A 366 13.76 9.73 -48.73
CA ALA A 366 13.96 8.37 -48.21
C ALA A 366 15.33 7.77 -48.55
N ALA A 367 16.26 8.50 -49.18
CA ALA A 367 17.50 7.92 -49.71
C ALA A 367 18.32 7.20 -48.63
N LYS A 368 18.44 7.78 -47.43
CA LYS A 368 19.13 7.15 -46.30
C LYS A 368 18.43 5.87 -45.81
N TYR A 369 17.09 5.89 -45.79
CA TYR A 369 16.29 4.72 -45.41
C TYR A 369 16.42 3.59 -46.45
N VAL A 370 16.39 3.93 -47.74
CA VAL A 370 16.61 2.97 -48.83
C VAL A 370 18.02 2.38 -48.77
N GLU A 371 19.05 3.20 -48.56
CA GLU A 371 20.42 2.71 -48.34
C GLU A 371 20.49 1.75 -47.14
N ALA A 372 19.94 2.14 -45.99
CA ALA A 372 19.95 1.33 -44.78
C ALA A 372 19.19 0.00 -44.97
N ALA A 373 18.02 0.03 -45.59
CA ALA A 373 17.22 -1.16 -45.89
C ALA A 373 17.94 -2.11 -46.84
N TYR A 374 18.67 -1.57 -47.83
CA TYR A 374 19.47 -2.38 -48.75
C TYR A 374 20.66 -3.04 -48.04
N MET A 375 21.41 -2.27 -47.24
CA MET A 375 22.55 -2.78 -46.48
C MET A 375 22.13 -3.84 -45.44
N ALA A 376 20.94 -3.69 -44.85
CA ALA A 376 20.36 -4.65 -43.93
C ALA A 376 19.72 -5.87 -44.64
N GLY A 377 19.77 -5.94 -45.97
CA GLY A 377 19.23 -7.06 -46.76
C GLY A 377 17.70 -7.13 -46.82
N LEU A 378 16.99 -6.07 -46.39
CA LEU A 378 15.53 -6.01 -46.41
C LEU A 378 15.01 -5.85 -47.86
N ILE A 379 15.71 -5.05 -48.65
CA ILE A 379 15.39 -4.78 -50.06
C ILE A 379 16.58 -5.14 -50.97
N LYS A 380 16.29 -5.47 -52.24
CA LYS A 380 17.31 -5.79 -53.26
C LYS A 380 17.26 -4.91 -54.50
N GLY A 381 16.15 -4.21 -54.74
CA GLY A 381 15.88 -3.52 -56.00
C GLY A 381 15.56 -4.47 -57.15
N TYR A 382 15.42 -3.91 -58.35
CA TYR A 382 15.14 -4.65 -59.57
C TYR A 382 16.42 -4.97 -60.36
N PRO A 383 16.39 -5.95 -61.29
CA PRO A 383 17.55 -6.31 -62.11
C PRO A 383 18.12 -5.16 -62.95
N ASP A 384 17.31 -4.15 -63.29
CA ASP A 384 17.69 -2.94 -64.04
C ASP A 384 18.47 -1.90 -63.19
N LYS A 385 18.76 -2.23 -61.92
CA LYS A 385 19.40 -1.36 -60.91
C LYS A 385 18.52 -0.18 -60.47
N THR A 386 17.20 -0.30 -60.58
CA THR A 386 16.22 0.65 -60.04
C THR A 386 15.61 0.15 -58.74
N PHE A 387 15.04 1.07 -57.95
CA PHE A 387 14.24 0.76 -56.76
C PHE A 387 12.76 1.11 -56.91
N ARG A 388 12.44 2.09 -57.75
CA ARG A 388 11.11 2.65 -58.02
C ARG A 388 10.44 3.19 -56.74
N PRO A 389 11.06 4.18 -56.07
CA PRO A 389 10.69 4.59 -54.71
C PRO A 389 9.23 5.06 -54.57
N ASN A 390 8.68 5.73 -55.59
CA ASN A 390 7.35 6.31 -55.57
C ASN A 390 6.26 5.37 -56.10
N ASN A 391 6.62 4.17 -56.57
CA ASN A 391 5.63 3.19 -56.97
C ASN A 391 4.95 2.62 -55.72
N GLN A 392 3.64 2.39 -55.84
CA GLN A 392 2.89 1.63 -54.84
C GLN A 392 3.46 0.21 -54.77
N ILE A 393 3.69 -0.29 -53.56
CA ILE A 393 4.25 -1.62 -53.34
C ILE A 393 3.14 -2.67 -53.44
N THR A 394 3.43 -3.78 -54.11
CA THR A 394 2.46 -4.89 -54.19
C THR A 394 2.49 -5.75 -52.92
N LYS A 395 1.43 -6.51 -52.67
CA LYS A 395 1.38 -7.47 -51.55
C LYS A 395 2.55 -8.45 -51.59
N ALA A 396 2.86 -9.03 -52.75
CA ALA A 396 3.99 -9.95 -52.91
C ALA A 396 5.34 -9.29 -52.55
N GLU A 397 5.53 -8.03 -52.93
CA GLU A 397 6.74 -7.28 -52.63
C GLU A 397 6.85 -6.96 -51.13
N GLY A 398 5.80 -6.46 -50.51
CA GLY A 398 5.82 -6.13 -49.08
C GLY A 398 5.95 -7.35 -48.18
N ILE A 399 5.27 -8.46 -48.51
CA ILE A 399 5.43 -9.75 -47.81
C ILE A 399 6.88 -10.22 -47.89
N THR A 400 7.52 -10.07 -49.05
CA THR A 400 8.94 -10.42 -49.23
C THR A 400 9.85 -9.58 -48.32
N VAL A 401 9.55 -8.28 -48.15
CA VAL A 401 10.30 -7.40 -47.26
C VAL A 401 10.11 -7.80 -45.80
N LEU A 402 8.88 -8.08 -45.37
CA LEU A 402 8.56 -8.50 -43.99
C LEU A 402 9.14 -9.88 -43.65
N ALA A 403 9.10 -10.84 -44.59
CA ALA A 403 9.75 -12.14 -44.41
C ALA A 403 11.26 -12.00 -44.21
N ARG A 404 11.92 -11.04 -44.89
CA ARG A 404 13.34 -10.72 -44.68
C ARG A 404 13.57 -9.94 -43.38
N PHE A 405 12.67 -9.03 -43.04
CA PHE A 405 12.71 -8.27 -41.79
C PHE A 405 12.83 -9.20 -40.60
N ASP A 406 11.98 -10.24 -40.57
CA ASP A 406 11.92 -11.23 -39.50
C ASP A 406 12.83 -12.45 -39.73
N ASN A 407 13.65 -12.42 -40.79
CA ASN A 407 14.59 -13.48 -41.13
C ASN A 407 13.95 -14.88 -41.21
N LEU A 408 12.77 -14.97 -41.85
CA LEU A 408 12.02 -16.21 -41.95
C LEU A 408 12.77 -17.27 -42.75
N ARG A 409 12.69 -18.53 -42.30
CA ARG A 409 13.27 -19.67 -43.02
C ARG A 409 12.43 -19.98 -44.26
N LEU A 410 13.04 -19.84 -45.43
CA LEU A 410 12.37 -20.16 -46.70
C LEU A 410 12.41 -21.67 -46.97
N ALA A 411 11.26 -22.33 -46.94
CA ALA A 411 11.12 -23.73 -47.31
C ALA A 411 10.91 -23.92 -48.83
N GLN A 412 10.99 -25.17 -49.28
CA GLN A 412 10.51 -25.53 -50.61
C GLN A 412 8.98 -25.47 -50.64
N VAL A 413 8.43 -24.98 -51.75
CA VAL A 413 6.99 -24.80 -51.94
C VAL A 413 6.51 -25.94 -52.84
N TYR A 414 5.86 -26.93 -52.23
CA TYR A 414 5.34 -28.11 -52.94
C TYR A 414 3.90 -27.90 -53.44
N GLU A 415 3.15 -27.03 -52.79
CA GLU A 415 1.77 -26.68 -53.14
C GLU A 415 1.61 -25.16 -53.23
N LYS A 416 0.55 -24.71 -53.91
CA LYS A 416 0.25 -23.29 -54.02
C LYS A 416 -0.02 -22.69 -52.63
N PRO A 417 0.72 -21.65 -52.17
CA PRO A 417 0.47 -21.04 -50.87
C PRO A 417 -0.93 -20.44 -50.74
N TYR A 418 -1.46 -19.91 -51.84
CA TYR A 418 -2.84 -19.46 -52.03
C TYR A 418 -3.28 -19.85 -53.43
N TRP A 419 -4.58 -19.96 -53.71
CA TRP A 419 -5.05 -20.50 -54.99
C TRP A 419 -4.54 -19.71 -56.22
N ASP A 420 -4.35 -18.41 -56.02
CA ASP A 420 -3.87 -17.42 -56.99
C ASP A 420 -2.35 -17.17 -56.95
N VAL A 421 -1.59 -17.96 -56.17
CA VAL A 421 -0.13 -17.88 -56.09
C VAL A 421 0.47 -19.20 -56.59
N PRO A 422 0.89 -19.29 -57.86
CA PRO A 422 1.58 -20.47 -58.39
C PRO A 422 2.88 -20.77 -57.63
N THR A 423 3.27 -22.04 -57.53
CA THR A 423 4.55 -22.44 -56.90
C THR A 423 5.78 -21.87 -57.61
N SER A 424 5.65 -21.54 -58.90
CA SER A 424 6.67 -20.86 -59.72
C SER A 424 6.71 -19.34 -59.53
N HIS A 425 5.77 -18.75 -58.80
CA HIS A 425 5.75 -17.31 -58.55
C HIS A 425 7.03 -16.90 -57.80
N TRP A 426 7.67 -15.80 -58.23
CA TRP A 426 8.99 -15.40 -57.72
C TRP A 426 9.02 -15.20 -56.19
N SER A 427 7.88 -14.82 -55.61
CA SER A 427 7.71 -14.61 -54.16
C SER A 427 7.08 -15.80 -53.43
N ALA A 428 6.76 -16.92 -54.10
CA ALA A 428 6.02 -18.05 -53.51
C ALA A 428 6.65 -18.55 -52.21
N LYS A 429 7.99 -18.66 -52.17
CA LYS A 429 8.74 -19.09 -50.97
C LYS A 429 8.60 -18.12 -49.79
N TYR A 430 8.53 -16.82 -50.05
CA TYR A 430 8.37 -15.80 -49.01
C TYR A 430 6.92 -15.76 -48.52
N ILE A 431 5.96 -15.87 -49.43
CA ILE A 431 4.52 -15.93 -49.10
C ILE A 431 4.24 -17.17 -48.24
N GLN A 432 4.77 -18.33 -48.63
CA GLN A 432 4.63 -19.55 -47.84
C GLN A 432 5.19 -19.38 -46.43
N ALA A 433 6.42 -18.86 -46.31
CA ALA A 433 7.06 -18.65 -45.01
C ALA A 433 6.28 -17.65 -44.14
N ALA A 434 5.79 -16.54 -44.71
CA ALA A 434 4.98 -15.55 -44.00
C ALA A 434 3.62 -16.13 -43.57
N LYS A 435 3.01 -16.99 -44.40
CA LYS A 435 1.78 -17.72 -44.04
C LYS A 435 2.02 -18.66 -42.85
N GLU A 436 3.08 -19.44 -42.88
CA GLU A 436 3.47 -20.35 -41.78
C GLU A 436 3.80 -19.60 -40.49
N ALA A 437 4.39 -18.41 -40.60
CA ALA A 437 4.66 -17.52 -39.47
C ALA A 437 3.40 -16.77 -38.95
N GLY A 438 2.23 -17.01 -39.55
CA GLY A 438 0.97 -16.37 -39.15
C GLY A 438 0.82 -14.90 -39.57
N MET A 439 1.77 -14.33 -40.32
CA MET A 439 1.70 -12.94 -40.79
C MET A 439 0.50 -12.69 -41.70
N LEU A 440 0.01 -13.73 -42.38
CA LEU A 440 -1.06 -13.65 -43.37
C LEU A 440 -2.40 -14.23 -42.86
N SER A 441 -2.59 -14.30 -41.54
CA SER A 441 -3.81 -14.84 -40.92
C SER A 441 -5.07 -14.01 -41.22
N TYR A 442 -4.91 -12.73 -41.59
CA TYR A 442 -6.00 -11.85 -42.01
C TYR A 442 -6.52 -12.11 -43.42
N ILE A 443 -5.85 -12.97 -44.20
CA ILE A 443 -6.25 -13.31 -45.56
C ILE A 443 -7.33 -14.40 -45.53
N ASP A 444 -8.55 -14.00 -45.85
CA ASP A 444 -9.69 -14.92 -45.95
C ASP A 444 -9.78 -15.61 -47.33
N ARG A 445 -10.57 -16.69 -47.41
CA ARG A 445 -10.99 -17.35 -48.67
C ARG A 445 -9.86 -17.88 -49.54
N ASN A 446 -8.68 -18.13 -48.95
CA ASN A 446 -7.51 -18.72 -49.61
C ASN A 446 -7.04 -17.94 -50.86
N ARG A 447 -7.28 -16.63 -50.94
CA ARG A 447 -6.92 -15.75 -52.07
C ARG A 447 -6.05 -14.58 -51.60
N LEU A 448 -4.84 -14.42 -52.14
CA LEU A 448 -3.92 -13.37 -51.69
C LEU A 448 -4.01 -12.07 -52.50
N GLN A 449 -4.15 -12.18 -53.82
CA GLN A 449 -3.99 -11.11 -54.79
C GLN A 449 -2.57 -10.51 -54.77
N PRO A 450 -1.53 -11.29 -55.14
CA PRO A 450 -0.13 -10.92 -54.94
C PRO A 450 0.32 -9.62 -55.63
N ASP A 451 -0.35 -9.23 -56.73
CA ASP A 451 -0.03 -8.05 -57.52
C ASP A 451 -0.84 -6.80 -57.12
N ASP A 452 -1.82 -6.95 -56.24
CA ASP A 452 -2.58 -5.81 -55.71
C ASP A 452 -1.71 -4.97 -54.78
N GLN A 453 -2.08 -3.70 -54.60
CA GLN A 453 -1.38 -2.76 -53.74
C GLN A 453 -1.52 -3.17 -52.27
N LEU A 454 -0.43 -3.05 -51.51
CA LEU A 454 -0.41 -3.36 -50.09
C LEU A 454 -0.87 -2.16 -49.28
N ALA A 455 -1.93 -2.34 -48.49
CA ALA A 455 -2.40 -1.32 -47.56
C ALA A 455 -1.48 -1.18 -46.34
N ARG A 456 -1.51 -0.01 -45.71
CA ARG A 456 -0.74 0.26 -44.48
C ARG A 456 -1.18 -0.63 -43.32
N SER A 457 -2.48 -0.87 -43.17
CA SER A 457 -3.04 -1.78 -42.15
C SER A 457 -2.54 -3.22 -42.33
N GLU A 458 -2.55 -3.75 -43.55
CA GLU A 458 -2.01 -5.07 -43.89
C GLU A 458 -0.52 -5.18 -43.55
N SER A 459 0.25 -4.14 -43.84
CA SER A 459 1.68 -4.07 -43.51
C SER A 459 1.93 -4.13 -41.99
N VAL A 460 1.09 -3.44 -41.21
CA VAL A 460 1.22 -3.37 -39.76
C VAL A 460 0.69 -4.63 -39.08
N GLU A 461 -0.36 -5.25 -39.60
CA GLU A 461 -0.78 -6.58 -39.13
C GLU A 461 0.37 -7.57 -39.28
N MET A 462 1.00 -7.66 -40.45
CA MET A 462 2.16 -8.53 -40.67
C MET A 462 3.33 -8.16 -39.75
N LEU A 463 3.62 -6.86 -39.59
CA LEU A 463 4.68 -6.40 -38.69
C LEU A 463 4.43 -6.84 -37.25
N SER A 464 3.18 -6.78 -36.77
CA SER A 464 2.80 -7.17 -35.41
C SER A 464 3.07 -8.64 -35.09
N LYS A 465 3.14 -9.50 -36.12
CA LYS A 465 3.44 -10.94 -35.99
C LYS A 465 4.93 -11.26 -36.07
N THR A 466 5.78 -10.28 -36.38
CA THR A 466 7.23 -10.50 -36.39
C THR A 466 7.74 -10.79 -34.99
N SER A 467 8.84 -11.54 -34.88
CA SER A 467 9.48 -11.86 -33.61
C SER A 467 9.86 -10.62 -32.79
N LEU A 468 10.27 -9.54 -33.46
CA LEU A 468 10.58 -8.25 -32.82
C LEU A 468 9.33 -7.62 -32.22
N ALA A 469 8.29 -7.43 -33.02
CA ALA A 469 7.05 -6.79 -32.55
C ALA A 469 6.35 -7.67 -31.50
N GLY A 470 6.29 -8.98 -31.72
CA GLY A 470 5.69 -9.92 -30.78
C GLY A 470 6.30 -9.82 -29.39
N LYS A 471 7.64 -9.72 -29.29
CA LYS A 471 8.33 -9.53 -28.02
C LYS A 471 8.00 -8.18 -27.37
N GLU A 472 8.02 -7.09 -28.13
CA GLU A 472 7.69 -5.76 -27.60
C GLU A 472 6.22 -5.68 -27.14
N ILE A 473 5.31 -6.32 -27.86
CA ILE A 473 3.87 -6.38 -27.51
C ILE A 473 3.63 -7.29 -26.30
N GLU A 474 4.30 -8.43 -26.20
CA GLU A 474 4.27 -9.28 -25.01
C GLU A 474 4.78 -8.50 -23.78
N ASP A 475 5.89 -7.80 -23.96
CA ASP A 475 6.44 -6.91 -22.94
C ASP A 475 5.45 -5.80 -22.59
N LEU A 476 4.72 -5.23 -23.54
CA LEU A 476 3.70 -4.22 -23.34
C LEU A 476 2.56 -4.70 -22.41
N TYR A 477 2.12 -5.95 -22.53
CA TYR A 477 1.05 -6.51 -21.69
C TYR A 477 1.55 -7.21 -20.42
N SER A 478 2.85 -7.23 -20.19
CA SER A 478 3.41 -7.79 -18.95
C SER A 478 3.20 -6.85 -17.76
N TRP A 479 2.24 -7.16 -16.89
CA TRP A 479 1.89 -6.30 -15.75
C TRP A 479 2.94 -6.25 -14.62
N GLU A 480 3.93 -7.13 -14.64
CA GLU A 480 4.91 -7.27 -13.55
C GLU A 480 6.21 -6.49 -13.81
N LYS A 481 6.39 -5.91 -15.02
CA LYS A 481 7.59 -5.15 -15.40
C LYS A 481 7.25 -3.88 -16.15
N GLY A 482 8.16 -2.91 -16.13
CA GLY A 482 8.07 -1.68 -16.93
C GLY A 482 7.18 -0.58 -16.34
N PHE A 483 6.69 -0.74 -15.11
CA PHE A 483 6.01 0.29 -14.36
C PHE A 483 7.02 1.10 -13.55
N ARG A 484 7.13 2.40 -13.81
CA ARG A 484 7.99 3.33 -13.06
C ARG A 484 7.13 4.42 -12.44
N ARG A 485 7.54 4.90 -11.27
CA ARG A 485 6.95 6.07 -10.61
C ARG A 485 7.36 7.32 -11.39
N GLU A 486 6.58 7.68 -12.39
CA GLU A 486 6.78 8.93 -13.14
C GLU A 486 6.24 10.11 -12.32
N TYR A 487 7.03 11.19 -12.28
CA TYR A 487 6.72 12.39 -11.51
C TYR A 487 5.47 13.10 -12.04
N VAL A 488 4.72 13.67 -11.09
CA VAL A 488 3.56 14.55 -11.29
C VAL A 488 3.75 15.50 -12.47
N PRO A 489 2.93 15.42 -13.53
CA PRO A 489 2.73 16.55 -14.41
C PRO A 489 2.03 17.65 -13.61
N THR A 490 2.69 18.80 -13.42
CA THR A 490 1.98 20.02 -13.01
C THR A 490 0.89 20.27 -14.05
N ARG A 491 -0.38 20.20 -13.63
CA ARG A 491 -1.57 20.39 -14.48
C ARG A 491 -1.31 21.51 -15.50
N PRO A 492 -1.09 21.20 -16.79
CA PRO A 492 -0.89 22.25 -17.78
C PRO A 492 -2.20 23.00 -17.93
N SER A 493 -2.17 24.32 -17.72
CA SER A 493 -3.22 25.18 -18.23
C SER A 493 -3.23 25.04 -19.75
N LYS A 494 -4.33 24.50 -20.28
CA LYS A 494 -4.63 24.18 -21.69
C LYS A 494 -4.15 22.80 -22.13
N ARG A 495 -5.12 22.02 -22.64
CA ARG A 495 -4.92 20.83 -23.48
C ARG A 495 -3.87 21.16 -24.55
N ALA A 496 -2.62 20.78 -24.31
CA ALA A 496 -1.60 20.82 -25.33
C ALA A 496 -1.88 19.65 -26.25
N ALA A 497 -2.30 19.93 -27.49
CA ALA A 497 -2.22 18.96 -28.56
C ALA A 497 -0.76 18.51 -28.65
N ILE A 498 -0.49 17.25 -28.32
CA ILE A 498 0.82 16.64 -28.53
C ILE A 498 0.88 16.36 -30.04
N TYR A 499 1.79 17.07 -30.72
CA TYR A 499 2.07 17.03 -32.16
C TYR A 499 3.04 15.90 -32.53
#